data_AF-C5L8F9-F1
#
_entry.id   AF-C5L8F9-F1
#
_cell.length_a   1.000
_cell.length_b   1.000
_cell.length_c   1.000
_cell.angle_alpha   90.00
_cell.angle_beta   90.00
_cell.angle_gamma   90.00
#
_symmetry.space_group_name_H-M   'P 1'
#
loop_
_entity.id
_entity.type
_entity.pdbx_description
1 polymer ?
#
loop_
_entity_poly.entity_id
_entity_poly.type
_entity_poly.pdbx_seq_one_letter_code
_entity_poly.pdbx_strand_id
1 'polypeptide(L)'
;YFFWFFESRNSPATDPIFLWVHGGPGGSATVSAVEYNGPCMVNKEGTSTSINPANGIWLDQPTGVGYSKGGPPETAIGEIVEN
;
A
#
# COMPACT_ATOMS: atom_id res chain seq x y z
N TYR A 1 13.10 0.81 -2.14
CA TYR A 1 11.69 0.71 -1.74
C TYR A 1 10.99 -0.38 -2.51
N PHE A 2 10.07 -1.09 -1.87
CA PHE A 2 9.15 -2.06 -2.45
C PHE A 2 7.77 -1.43 -2.60
N PHE A 3 7.12 -1.70 -3.72
CA PHE A 3 5.73 -1.33 -3.95
C PHE A 3 4.97 -2.51 -4.57
N TRP A 4 3.67 -2.54 -4.33
CA TRP A 4 2.75 -3.43 -5.04
C TRP A 4 1.71 -2.60 -5.77
N PHE A 5 1.65 -2.77 -7.09
CA PHE A 5 0.67 -2.13 -7.95
C PHE A 5 -0.41 -3.12 -8.36
N PHE A 6 -1.67 -2.67 -8.33
CA PHE A 6 -2.80 -3.38 -8.88
C PHE A 6 -3.62 -2.45 -9.77
N GLU A 7 -3.92 -2.91 -10.99
CA GLU A 7 -4.83 -2.21 -11.89
C GLU A 7 -6.27 -2.29 -11.40
N SER A 8 -7.06 -1.26 -11.70
CA SER A 8 -8.51 -1.31 -11.53
C SER A 8 -9.09 -2.48 -12.34
N ARG A 9 -10.03 -3.21 -11.74
CA ARG A 9 -10.75 -4.29 -12.46
C ARG A 9 -12.01 -3.80 -13.17
N ASN A 10 -12.25 -2.49 -13.18
CA ASN A 10 -13.35 -1.87 -13.91
C ASN A 10 -12.87 -1.31 -15.27
N SER A 11 -12.15 -0.19 -15.28
CA SER A 11 -11.62 0.45 -16.49
C SER A 11 -10.23 1.03 -16.20
N PRO A 12 -9.16 0.20 -16.16
CA PRO A 12 -7.84 0.62 -15.66
C PRO A 12 -7.21 1.77 -16.43
N ALA A 13 -7.56 1.94 -17.72
CA ALA A 13 -7.07 3.06 -18.53
C ALA A 13 -7.70 4.42 -18.16
N THR A 14 -8.85 4.45 -17.50
CA THR A 14 -9.61 5.68 -17.21
C THR A 14 -9.90 5.89 -15.73
N ASP A 15 -9.88 4.82 -14.93
CA ASP A 15 -10.10 4.87 -13.50
C ASP A 15 -8.92 5.58 -12.79
N PRO A 16 -9.19 6.29 -11.67
CA PRO A 16 -8.17 7.06 -10.98
C PRO A 16 -7.05 6.17 -10.42
N ILE A 17 -5.87 6.77 -10.24
CA ILE A 17 -4.76 6.15 -9.52
C ILE A 17 -4.61 6.76 -8.13
N PHE A 18 -4.36 5.92 -7.12
CA PHE A 18 -4.00 6.36 -5.78
C PHE A 18 -2.70 5.73 -5.31
N LEU A 19 -2.00 6.46 -4.43
CA LEU A 19 -0.89 5.97 -3.65
C LEU A 19 -1.35 5.81 -2.20
N TRP A 20 -1.09 4.65 -1.62
CA TRP A 20 -1.34 4.36 -0.22
C TRP A 20 -0.04 4.15 0.54
N VAL A 21 0.06 4.84 1.67
CA VAL A 21 1.20 4.78 2.58
C VAL A 21 0.65 4.48 3.98
N HIS A 22 1.16 3.42 4.60
CA HIS A 22 0.74 3.06 5.95
C HIS A 22 1.49 3.89 7.00
N GLY A 23 0.80 4.20 8.10
CA GLY A 23 1.32 5.05 9.17
C GLY A 23 2.24 4.31 10.16
N GLY A 24 2.40 4.88 11.35
CA GLY A 24 3.28 4.33 12.39
C GLY A 24 4.12 5.43 13.05
N PRO A 25 5.39 5.65 12.65
CA PRO A 25 6.13 5.18 11.47
C PRO A 25 6.49 3.69 11.47
N GLY A 26 6.83 3.13 10.31
CA GLY A 26 7.33 1.75 10.21
C GLY A 26 6.31 0.71 9.73
N GLY A 27 5.08 1.12 9.47
CA GLY A 27 3.99 0.23 9.07
C GLY A 27 4.05 -0.16 7.59
N SER A 28 3.85 -1.45 7.29
CA SER A 28 3.87 -1.95 5.91
C SER A 28 2.55 -1.64 5.18
N ALA A 29 2.64 -0.98 4.03
CA ALA A 29 1.50 -0.76 3.14
C ALA A 29 1.03 -2.06 2.46
N THR A 30 1.90 -3.07 2.37
CA THR A 30 1.52 -4.41 1.90
C THR A 30 0.39 -5.01 2.74
N VAL A 31 0.39 -4.78 4.07
CA VAL A 31 -0.73 -5.18 4.94
C VAL A 31 -2.03 -4.46 4.55
N SER A 32 -1.94 -3.16 4.23
CA SER A 32 -3.11 -2.40 3.76
C SER A 32 -3.69 -2.96 2.45
N ALA A 33 -2.83 -3.45 1.55
CA ALA A 33 -3.23 -4.06 0.30
C ALA A 33 -3.98 -5.39 0.47
N VAL A 34 -3.81 -6.10 1.59
CA VAL A 34 -4.42 -7.42 1.82
C VAL A 34 -5.56 -7.40 2.84
N GLU A 35 -5.49 -6.52 3.84
CA GLU A 35 -6.43 -6.53 4.98
C GLU A 35 -7.36 -5.31 5.02
N TYR A 36 -7.06 -4.23 4.29
CA TYR A 36 -7.78 -2.98 4.43
C TYR A 36 -8.50 -2.58 3.14
N ASN A 37 -7.80 -1.94 2.21
CA ASN A 37 -8.41 -1.26 1.06
C ASN A 37 -7.92 -1.82 -0.29
N GLY A 38 -7.46 -3.07 -0.26
CA GLY A 38 -6.89 -3.80 -1.37
C GLY A 38 -7.75 -3.89 -2.63
N PRO A 39 -7.20 -4.48 -3.70
CA PRO A 39 -7.92 -4.68 -4.96
C PRO A 39 -9.14 -5.62 -4.84
N CYS A 40 -9.16 -6.44 -3.78
CA CYS A 40 -10.28 -7.29 -3.38
C CYS A 40 -10.40 -7.27 -1.87
N MET A 41 -11.56 -6.89 -1.34
CA MET A 41 -11.86 -7.04 0.08
C MET A 41 -12.78 -8.25 0.26
N VAL A 42 -12.35 -9.22 1.05
CA VAL A 42 -13.15 -10.39 1.39
C VAL A 42 -14.27 -9.97 2.34
N ASN A 43 -15.50 -10.42 2.09
CA ASN A 43 -16.61 -10.18 3.02
C ASN A 43 -16.40 -10.95 4.34
N LYS A 44 -17.11 -10.55 5.39
CA LYS A 44 -16.97 -11.15 6.73
C LYS A 44 -17.20 -12.66 6.74
N GLU A 45 -18.04 -13.15 5.85
CA GLU A 45 -18.41 -14.56 5.73
C GLU A 45 -17.38 -15.38 4.93
N GLY A 46 -16.40 -14.74 4.28
CA GLY A 46 -15.39 -15.43 3.46
C GLY A 46 -15.93 -16.03 2.15
N THR A 47 -17.11 -15.62 1.72
CA THR A 47 -17.84 -16.20 0.57
C THR A 47 -17.76 -15.36 -0.69
N SER A 48 -17.38 -14.08 -0.59
CA SER A 48 -17.32 -13.17 -1.73
C SER A 48 -16.29 -12.06 -1.52
N THR A 49 -15.99 -11.32 -2.59
CA THR A 49 -15.11 -10.16 -2.54
C THR A 49 -15.77 -8.95 -3.18
N SER A 50 -15.53 -7.76 -2.63
CA SER A 50 -15.81 -6.48 -3.29
C SER A 50 -14.53 -5.92 -3.93
N ILE A 51 -14.69 -5.27 -5.08
CA ILE A 51 -13.59 -4.76 -5.89
C ILE A 51 -13.39 -3.26 -5.60
N ASN A 52 -12.14 -2.83 -5.51
CA ASN A 52 -11.77 -1.41 -5.53
C ASN A 52 -11.69 -0.91 -7.00
N PRO A 53 -12.54 0.03 -7.45
CA PRO A 53 -12.59 0.49 -8.84
C PRO A 53 -11.53 1.57 -9.13
N ALA A 54 -10.28 1.35 -8.70
CA ALA A 54 -9.17 2.27 -8.89
C ALA A 54 -7.86 1.52 -9.05
N ASN A 55 -6.91 2.15 -9.74
CA ASN A 55 -5.53 1.71 -9.81
C ASN A 55 -4.84 2.06 -8.48
N GLY A 56 -4.23 1.09 -7.82
CA GLY A 56 -3.67 1.29 -6.47
C GLY A 56 -2.19 0.94 -6.39
N ILE A 57 -1.41 1.83 -5.79
CA ILE A 57 0.00 1.59 -5.41
C ILE A 57 0.08 1.55 -3.88
N TRP A 58 0.60 0.47 -3.30
CA TRP A 58 0.93 0.38 -1.89
C TRP A 58 2.44 0.40 -1.72
N LEU A 59 2.96 1.40 -1.00
CA LEU A 59 4.39 1.64 -0.83
C LEU A 59 4.84 1.34 0.60
N ASP A 60 5.72 0.37 0.76
CA ASP A 60 6.39 0.14 2.05
C ASP A 60 7.45 1.22 2.26
N GLN A 61 7.29 2.05 3.30
CA GLN A 61 8.24 3.12 3.66
C GLN A 61 8.24 3.33 5.19
N PRO A 62 9.35 3.81 5.79
CA PRO A 62 10.63 4.16 5.15
C PRO A 62 11.53 2.92 4.95
N THR A 63 12.82 3.13 4.70
CA THR A 63 13.79 2.04 4.56
C THR A 63 13.77 1.15 5.80
N GLY A 64 13.64 -0.17 5.61
CA GLY A 64 13.50 -1.16 6.69
C GLY A 64 12.09 -1.75 6.81
N VAL A 65 11.06 -1.04 6.36
CA VAL A 65 9.64 -1.44 6.46
C VAL A 65 9.27 -2.51 5.44
N GLY A 66 8.50 -3.52 5.88
CA GLY A 66 8.00 -4.58 5.00
C GLY A 66 9.10 -5.19 4.13
N TYR A 67 8.94 -5.11 2.81
CA TYR A 67 9.92 -5.57 1.83
C TYR A 67 10.90 -4.48 1.35
N SER A 68 10.75 -3.23 1.81
CA SER A 68 11.70 -2.14 1.55
C SER A 68 12.99 -2.33 2.35
N LYS A 69 14.04 -2.81 1.69
CA LYS A 69 15.39 -2.99 2.27
C LYS A 69 16.44 -2.15 1.54
N GLY A 70 17.53 -1.85 2.23
CA GLY A 70 18.61 -0.93 1.82
C GLY A 70 19.07 -0.11 3.02
N GLY A 71 20.15 0.66 2.91
CA GLY A 71 20.56 1.71 3.86
C GLY A 71 20.53 1.40 5.36
N PRO A 72 20.82 2.38 6.23
CA PRO A 72 20.34 2.35 7.61
C PRO A 72 18.80 2.52 7.62
N PRO A 73 18.07 1.90 8.57
CA PRO A 73 16.65 2.17 8.75
C PRO A 73 16.44 3.64 9.13
N GLU A 74 15.55 4.32 8.41
CA GLU A 74 15.09 5.66 8.78
C GLU A 74 14.09 5.52 9.92
N THR A 75 14.46 6.01 11.10
CA THR A 75 13.73 5.76 12.35
C THR A 75 13.11 7.01 12.94
N ALA A 76 13.48 8.20 12.45
CA ALA A 76 12.96 9.48 12.93
C ALA A 76 12.10 10.17 11.86
N ILE A 77 10.92 10.64 12.28
CA ILE A 77 10.05 11.52 11.48
C ILE A 77 10.76 12.81 11.03
N GLY A 78 11.78 13.27 11.74
CA GLY A 78 12.60 14.42 11.32
C GLY A 78 13.45 14.12 10.07
N GLU A 79 13.97 12.90 9.92
CA GLU A 79 14.80 12.52 8.76
C GLU A 79 13.96 12.35 7.47
N ILE A 80 12.67 12.01 7.62
CA ILE A 80 11.74 11.75 6.50
C ILE A 80 11.20 13.05 5.87
N VAL A 81 11.10 14.15 6.64
CA VAL A 81 10.44 15.39 6.22
C VAL A 81 11.45 16.49 5.84
N GLU A 82 12.72 16.35 6.21
CA GLU A 82 13.77 17.35 5.98
C GLU A 82 14.60 17.14 4.69
N ASN A 83 14.30 16.13 3.88
CA ASN A 83 14.87 15.89 2.54
C ASN A 83 13.78 15.91 1.46
#